data_AF-A0A3S3DV39-F1
#
_entry.id   AF-A0A3S3DV39-F1
#
_cell.length_a   1.000
_cell.length_b   1.000
_cell.length_c   1.000
_cell.angle_alpha   90.00
_cell.angle_beta   90.00
_cell.angle_gamma   90.00
#
_symmetry.space_group_name_H-M   'P 1'
#
loop_
_entity.id
_entity.type
_entity.pdbx_description
1 polymer ?
#
loop_
_entity_poly.entity_id
_entity_poly.type
_entity_poly.pdbx_seq_one_letter_code
_entity_poly.pdbx_strand_id
1 'polypeptide(L)'
;MAQKSKITTGTNDRPRNETIGQSGEPDDSSTPLEVDETAARLRGKLQGKPAQLAEDQANADAAGIAGAGEHMCHRCAGTGMIDGRTCPECGGTGKVTTPIG
;
A
#
# COMPACT_ATOMS: atom_id res chain seq x y z
N MET A 1 11.11 -39.77 13.42
CA MET A 1 11.00 -38.56 12.55
C MET A 1 11.72 -37.43 13.25
N ALA A 2 12.81 -36.90 12.70
CA ALA A 2 13.57 -35.81 13.34
C ALA A 2 12.76 -34.52 13.29
N GLN A 3 12.64 -33.81 14.41
CA GLN A 3 11.95 -32.51 14.45
C GLN A 3 12.83 -31.47 13.73
N LYS A 4 12.24 -30.77 12.75
CA LYS A 4 12.92 -29.69 12.01
C LYS A 4 13.20 -28.53 12.98
N SER A 5 14.40 -27.94 12.91
CA SER A 5 14.81 -26.85 13.81
C SER A 5 13.91 -25.63 13.66
N LYS A 6 13.37 -25.15 14.79
CA LYS A 6 12.48 -23.99 14.91
C LYS A 6 13.20 -22.85 15.63
N ILE A 7 12.76 -21.61 15.44
CA ILE A 7 13.37 -20.43 16.09
C ILE A 7 12.81 -20.30 17.51
N THR A 8 11.53 -20.62 17.68
CA THR A 8 10.84 -20.59 18.97
C THR A 8 10.05 -21.89 19.23
N THR A 9 9.62 -22.10 20.47
CA THR A 9 8.73 -23.21 20.84
C THR A 9 7.26 -22.93 20.53
N GLY A 10 6.95 -21.81 19.87
CA GLY A 10 5.59 -21.46 19.50
C GLY A 10 4.97 -22.49 18.57
N THR A 11 3.70 -22.81 18.78
CA THR A 11 2.96 -23.79 17.95
C THR A 11 2.88 -23.38 16.48
N ASN A 12 2.89 -22.07 16.20
CA ASN A 12 2.86 -21.50 14.85
C ASN A 12 4.26 -21.28 14.24
N ASP A 13 5.33 -21.65 14.95
CA ASP A 13 6.70 -21.41 14.47
C ASP A 13 7.04 -22.34 13.31
N ARG A 14 7.43 -21.72 12.19
CA ARG A 14 7.82 -22.37 10.94
C ARG A 14 9.29 -22.82 11.02
N PRO A 15 9.63 -24.04 10.56
CA PRO A 15 11.00 -24.53 10.57
C PRO A 15 11.98 -23.62 9.82
N ARG A 16 13.15 -23.39 10.44
CA ARG A 16 14.15 -22.38 10.04
C ARG A 16 14.66 -22.56 8.60
N ASN A 17 14.81 -23.81 8.16
CA ASN A 17 15.43 -24.15 6.87
C ASN A 17 14.44 -24.69 5.83
N GLU A 18 13.16 -24.40 5.96
CA GLU A 18 12.17 -24.81 4.97
C GLU A 18 12.05 -23.76 3.86
N THR A 19 11.69 -24.18 2.64
CA THR A 19 11.50 -23.29 1.48
C THR A 19 10.16 -22.56 1.62
N ILE A 20 10.15 -21.24 1.36
CA ILE A 20 8.91 -20.42 1.46
C ILE A 20 8.13 -20.53 0.15
N GLY A 21 8.84 -20.64 -0.98
CA GLY A 21 8.26 -20.71 -2.31
C GLY A 21 7.75 -22.11 -2.65
N GLN A 22 6.82 -22.16 -3.62
CA GLN A 22 6.50 -23.41 -4.29
C GLN A 22 7.78 -23.98 -4.89
N SER A 23 8.05 -25.25 -4.58
CA SER A 23 9.20 -25.97 -5.12
C SER A 23 8.80 -26.52 -6.48
N GLY A 24 9.49 -26.09 -7.53
CA GLY A 24 9.23 -26.45 -8.92
C GLY A 24 9.72 -25.35 -9.85
N GLU A 25 10.16 -25.73 -11.04
CA GLU A 25 10.39 -24.77 -12.11
C GLU A 25 9.05 -24.15 -12.54
N PRO A 26 9.04 -22.89 -13.01
CA PRO A 26 7.83 -22.30 -13.59
C PRO A 26 7.35 -23.19 -14.76
N ASP A 27 6.08 -23.62 -14.71
CA ASP A 27 5.48 -24.40 -15.79
C ASP A 27 5.12 -23.44 -16.95
N ASP A 28 6.06 -23.25 -17.87
CA ASP A 28 5.88 -22.45 -19.09
C ASP A 28 5.16 -23.23 -20.22
N SER A 29 4.56 -24.38 -19.90
CA SER A 29 3.86 -25.26 -20.86
C SER A 29 2.48 -24.74 -21.31
N SER A 30 2.15 -23.49 -21.00
CA SER A 30 0.84 -22.91 -21.33
C SER A 30 0.66 -22.74 -22.84
N THR A 31 -0.39 -23.32 -23.39
CA THR A 31 -0.86 -23.06 -24.75
C THR A 31 -1.92 -21.96 -24.77
N PRO A 32 -2.04 -21.16 -25.84
CA PRO A 32 -3.09 -20.15 -25.95
C PRO A 32 -4.48 -20.79 -25.87
N LEU A 33 -5.32 -20.31 -24.97
CA LEU A 33 -6.73 -20.71 -24.91
C LEU A 33 -7.46 -20.16 -26.14
N GLU A 34 -8.14 -21.02 -26.88
CA GLU A 34 -9.06 -20.58 -27.93
C GLU A 34 -10.21 -19.80 -27.28
N VAL A 35 -10.32 -18.53 -27.63
CA VAL A 35 -11.34 -17.64 -27.09
C VAL A 35 -12.65 -17.86 -27.85
N ASP A 36 -13.73 -18.14 -27.10
CA ASP A 36 -15.08 -18.17 -27.67
C ASP A 36 -15.47 -16.79 -28.22
N GLU A 37 -16.31 -16.77 -29.26
CA GLU A 37 -16.74 -15.56 -30.00
C GLU A 37 -17.30 -14.47 -29.07
N THR A 38 -17.84 -14.88 -27.92
CA THR A 38 -18.32 -14.00 -26.83
C THR A 38 -17.21 -13.14 -26.23
N ALA A 39 -16.02 -13.70 -26.02
CA ALA A 39 -14.87 -12.99 -25.43
C ALA A 39 -14.29 -11.95 -26.40
N ALA A 40 -14.26 -12.25 -27.71
CA ALA A 40 -13.87 -11.30 -28.75
C ALA A 40 -14.81 -10.09 -28.78
N ARG A 41 -16.12 -10.33 -28.62
CA ARG A 41 -17.14 -9.27 -28.56
C ARG A 41 -17.00 -8.39 -27.31
N LEU A 42 -16.63 -8.95 -26.17
CA LEU A 42 -16.33 -8.18 -24.95
C LEU A 42 -15.09 -7.30 -25.12
N ARG A 43 -14.02 -7.82 -25.74
CA ARG A 43 -12.81 -7.04 -26.09
C ARG A 43 -13.14 -5.82 -26.94
N GLY A 44 -14.04 -5.95 -27.92
CA GLY A 44 -14.50 -4.84 -28.75
C GLY A 44 -15.23 -3.74 -27.95
N LYS A 45 -15.97 -4.11 -26.90
CA LYS A 45 -16.70 -3.16 -26.04
C LYS A 45 -15.79 -2.44 -25.03
N LEU A 46 -14.69 -3.07 -24.62
CA LEU A 46 -13.72 -2.50 -23.68
C LEU A 46 -12.67 -1.61 -24.37
N GLN A 47 -12.50 -1.73 -25.68
CA GLN A 47 -11.70 -0.81 -26.50
C GLN A 47 -12.48 0.50 -26.76
N GLY A 48 -12.87 1.19 -25.69
CA GLY A 48 -13.39 2.56 -25.75
C GLY A 48 -12.29 3.56 -26.09
N LYS A 49 -12.65 4.62 -26.82
CA LYS A 49 -11.79 5.67 -27.41
C LYS A 49 -10.66 6.16 -26.47
N PRO A 50 -9.39 6.22 -26.91
CA PRO A 50 -8.25 6.68 -26.11
C PRO A 50 -8.17 8.21 -25.94
N ALA A 51 -9.26 8.94 -26.13
CA ALA A 51 -9.24 10.40 -26.24
C ALA A 51 -9.83 11.15 -25.02
N GLN A 52 -10.27 10.44 -23.97
CA GLN A 52 -10.83 11.09 -22.77
C GLN A 52 -9.93 11.01 -21.54
N LEU A 53 -8.67 10.58 -21.69
CA LEU A 53 -7.70 10.49 -20.58
C LEU A 53 -6.62 11.59 -20.63
N ALA A 54 -6.71 12.55 -21.55
CA ALA A 54 -5.64 13.53 -21.78
C ALA A 54 -5.93 14.95 -21.28
N GLU A 55 -7.15 15.29 -20.83
CA GLU A 55 -7.52 16.70 -20.65
C GLU A 55 -8.45 16.94 -19.44
N ASP A 56 -8.16 16.33 -18.29
CA ASP A 56 -8.65 16.85 -16.99
C ASP A 56 -7.79 16.32 -15.84
N GLN A 57 -6.47 16.42 -15.97
CA GLN A 57 -5.61 16.37 -14.79
C GLN A 57 -4.56 17.45 -14.95
N ALA A 58 -5.02 18.70 -14.83
CA ALA A 58 -4.14 19.73 -14.32
C ALA A 58 -3.65 19.23 -12.96
N ASN A 59 -2.40 18.78 -12.93
CA ASN A 59 -1.63 18.47 -11.74
C ASN A 59 -1.79 19.61 -10.72
N ALA A 60 -2.73 19.45 -9.79
CA ALA A 60 -2.93 20.36 -8.67
C ALA A 60 -1.73 20.33 -7.71
N ASP A 61 -0.84 19.35 -7.86
CA ASP A 61 0.35 19.09 -7.06
C ASP A 61 1.61 19.85 -7.56
N ALA A 62 1.48 20.76 -8.55
CA ALA A 62 2.56 21.68 -8.93
C ALA A 62 2.77 22.83 -7.92
N ALA A 63 1.85 22.99 -6.95
CA ALA A 63 2.12 23.75 -5.73
C ALA A 63 2.62 22.76 -4.68
N GLY A 64 3.84 22.95 -4.17
CA GLY A 64 4.43 22.11 -3.12
C GLY A 64 3.37 21.76 -2.07
N ILE A 65 3.18 20.46 -1.85
CA ILE A 65 2.03 19.90 -1.14
C ILE A 65 1.91 20.58 0.22
N ALA A 66 0.96 21.49 0.38
CA ALA A 66 0.76 22.19 1.64
C ALA A 66 0.37 21.16 2.71
N GLY A 67 1.26 20.91 3.68
CA GLY A 67 1.10 19.89 4.71
C GLY A 67 1.79 18.55 4.43
N ALA A 68 2.68 18.44 3.42
CA ALA A 68 3.59 17.30 3.35
C ALA A 68 4.51 17.29 4.59
N GLY A 69 4.22 16.36 5.50
CA GLY A 69 4.91 16.20 6.77
C GLY A 69 4.10 16.63 7.99
N GLU A 70 2.92 17.22 7.82
CA GLU A 70 2.06 17.55 8.95
C GLU A 70 1.11 16.41 9.29
N HIS A 71 1.31 15.83 10.48
CA HIS A 71 0.42 14.83 11.05
C HIS A 71 -0.25 15.37 12.31
N MET A 72 -1.43 14.83 12.64
CA MET A 72 -2.13 15.20 13.87
C MET A 72 -1.25 14.88 15.08
N CYS A 73 -1.13 15.84 16.02
CA CYS A 73 -0.35 15.64 17.23
C CYS A 73 -0.98 14.54 18.07
N HIS A 74 -0.28 13.41 18.18
CA HIS A 74 -0.73 12.22 18.89
C HIS A 74 -1.00 12.47 20.37
N ARG A 75 -0.26 13.40 20.99
CA ARG A 75 -0.35 13.65 22.43
C ARG A 75 -1.55 14.48 22.87
N CYS A 76 -2.05 15.37 22.01
CA CYS A 76 -3.27 16.14 22.26
C CYS A 76 -4.45 15.72 21.36
N ALA A 77 -4.26 14.69 20.52
CA ALA A 77 -5.23 14.23 19.53
C ALA A 77 -5.81 15.38 18.67
N GLY A 78 -4.95 16.34 18.28
CA GLY A 78 -5.37 17.48 17.45
C GLY A 78 -6.00 18.66 18.20
N THR A 79 -6.25 18.56 19.51
CA THR A 79 -6.92 19.62 20.28
C THR A 79 -6.04 20.84 20.58
N GLY A 80 -4.71 20.68 20.52
CA GLY A 80 -3.76 21.74 20.89
C GLY A 80 -3.65 21.98 22.40
N MET A 81 -4.40 21.29 23.24
CA MET A 81 -4.38 21.44 24.70
C MET A 81 -4.32 20.10 25.42
N ILE A 82 -3.64 20.09 26.56
CA ILE A 82 -3.57 18.95 27.48
C ILE A 82 -3.75 19.51 28.90
N ASP A 83 -4.72 18.98 29.66
CA ASP A 83 -5.03 19.42 31.04
C ASP A 83 -5.20 20.94 31.19
N GLY A 84 -5.90 21.58 30.23
CA GLY A 84 -6.15 23.01 30.22
C GLY A 84 -4.93 23.89 29.93
N ARG A 85 -3.78 23.30 29.56
CA ARG A 85 -2.56 23.99 29.17
C ARG A 85 -2.23 23.72 27.70
N THR A 86 -1.54 24.66 27.05
CA THR A 86 -1.07 24.52 25.66
C THR A 86 -0.22 23.27 25.53
N CYS A 87 -0.52 22.42 24.53
CA CYS A 87 0.22 21.17 24.33
C CYS A 87 1.70 21.47 24.03
N PRO A 88 2.66 21.01 24.85
CA PRO A 88 4.09 21.31 24.63
C PRO A 88 4.73 20.63 23.40
N GLU A 89 4.02 19.75 22.69
CA GLU A 89 4.61 18.97 21.58
C GLU A 89 4.30 19.63 20.24
N CYS A 90 3.06 20.10 20.06
CA CYS A 90 2.66 20.87 18.89
C CYS A 90 2.65 22.38 19.13
N GLY A 91 2.92 22.85 20.35
CA GLY A 91 2.89 24.28 20.69
C GLY A 91 1.48 24.90 20.59
N GLY A 92 0.43 24.08 20.64
CA GLY A 92 -0.97 24.55 20.56
C GLY A 92 -1.63 24.44 19.18
N THR A 93 -0.89 24.08 18.13
CA THR A 93 -1.44 23.98 16.76
C THR A 93 -2.28 22.72 16.53
N GLY A 94 -2.15 21.71 17.39
CA GLY A 94 -2.78 20.40 17.19
C GLY A 94 -2.13 19.54 16.11
N LYS A 95 -1.10 20.04 15.41
CA LYS A 95 -0.39 19.33 14.33
C LYS A 95 1.12 19.37 14.56
N VAL A 96 1.81 18.34 14.14
CA VAL A 96 3.27 18.23 14.20
C VAL A 96 3.83 18.03 12.80
N THR A 97 4.84 18.83 12.44
CA THR A 97 5.54 18.73 11.16
C THR A 97 6.75 17.82 11.33
N THR A 98 6.70 16.61 10.78
CA THR A 98 7.85 15.71 10.65
C THR A 98 8.55 15.96 9.32
N PRO A 99 9.88 16.17 9.31
CA PRO A 99 10.64 16.25 8.08
C PRO A 99 10.56 14.91 7.35
N ILE A 100 10.35 14.96 6.03
CA ILE A 100 10.41 13.78 5.16
C ILE A 100 11.90 13.56 4.87
N GLY A 101 12.48 12.44 5.32
CA GLY A 101 13.90 12.14 5.20
C GLY A 101 14.18 10.65 5.16
#